data_AF-A0A3M1HC58-F1
#
_entry.id   AF-A0A3M1HC58-F1
#
_cell.length_a   1.000
_cell.length_b   1.000
_cell.length_c   1.000
_cell.angle_alpha   90.00
_cell.angle_beta   90.00
_cell.angle_gamma   90.00
#
_symmetry.space_group_name_H-M   'P 1'
#
loop_
_entity.id
_entity.type
_entity.pdbx_description
1 polymer ?
#
loop_
_entity_poly.entity_id
_entity_poly.type
_entity_poly.pdbx_seq_one_letter_code
_entity_poly.pdbx_strand_id
1 'polypeptide(L)'
;MKRITNVQNLLWASLLLALAGSLRHLAATFASIDGNELLGWLQAVAIDAGLFALAYSIRQRKAARRSTKPLWFGVTLFSGISIYGNLSYGLLAENGTLPAWIAVSRPYILAGSLPVLVLFLSELLSDDRQHAAEIAQREARKAAKKAESDSKFPADLEVANAARFANKEAKKQRLAELYQQWPGGTVTEYAKLLGVSRATVRNYASELGLAIGTNGKVKQ
;
A
#
# COMPACT_ATOMS: atom_id res chain seq x y z
N MET A 1 -23.16 -3.51 4.97
CA MET A 1 -22.12 -4.11 5.86
C MET A 1 -22.33 -5.60 6.13
N LYS A 2 -23.49 -6.06 6.68
CA LYS A 2 -23.71 -7.48 7.04
C LYS A 2 -23.38 -8.53 5.94
N ARG A 3 -23.68 -8.28 4.67
CA ARG A 3 -23.35 -9.22 3.57
C ARG A 3 -21.84 -9.42 3.35
N ILE A 4 -21.03 -8.38 3.55
CA ILE A 4 -19.56 -8.46 3.36
C ILE A 4 -18.93 -9.31 4.47
N THR A 5 -19.40 -9.15 5.71
CA THR A 5 -18.95 -9.94 6.86
C THR A 5 -19.29 -11.42 6.71
N ASN A 6 -20.47 -11.75 6.17
CA ASN A 6 -20.88 -13.14 5.96
C ASN A 6 -20.03 -13.86 4.90
N VAL A 7 -19.73 -13.19 3.78
CA VAL A 7 -18.86 -13.77 2.74
C VAL A 7 -17.44 -13.99 3.26
N GLN A 8 -16.91 -13.03 4.02
CA GLN A 8 -15.59 -13.16 4.64
C GLN A 8 -15.53 -14.34 5.62
N ASN A 9 -16.55 -14.51 6.47
CA ASN A 9 -16.62 -15.63 7.42
C ASN A 9 -16.71 -16.98 6.69
N LEU A 10 -17.46 -17.06 5.60
CA LEU A 10 -17.54 -18.28 4.77
C LEU A 10 -16.19 -18.63 4.14
N LEU A 11 -15.43 -17.64 3.68
CA LEU A 11 -14.09 -17.85 3.13
C LEU A 11 -13.08 -18.31 4.20
N TRP A 12 -13.17 -17.78 5.41
CA TRP A 12 -12.34 -18.25 6.53
C TRP A 12 -12.70 -19.66 6.94
N ALA A 13 -14.01 -19.98 7.01
CA ALA A 13 -14.46 -21.32 7.32
C ALA A 13 -14.02 -22.34 6.27
N SER A 14 -14.15 -22.01 4.97
CA SER A 14 -13.71 -22.90 3.89
C SER A 14 -12.20 -23.10 3.91
N LEU A 15 -11.41 -22.06 4.19
CA LEU A 15 -9.97 -22.16 4.35
C LEU A 15 -9.60 -23.10 5.50
N LEU A 16 -10.20 -22.91 6.69
CA LEU A 16 -9.93 -23.75 7.86
C LEU A 16 -10.32 -25.21 7.62
N LEU A 17 -11.45 -25.46 6.95
CA LEU A 17 -11.88 -26.81 6.60
C LEU A 17 -10.93 -27.47 5.60
N ALA A 18 -10.48 -26.73 4.58
CA ALA A 18 -9.52 -27.24 3.60
C ALA A 18 -8.19 -27.61 4.27
N LEU A 19 -7.67 -26.74 5.14
CA LEU A 19 -6.46 -26.99 5.92
C LEU A 19 -6.64 -28.19 6.86
N ALA A 20 -7.75 -28.26 7.60
CA ALA A 20 -8.00 -29.37 8.52
C ALA A 20 -8.08 -30.72 7.79
N GLY A 21 -8.68 -30.75 6.60
CA GLY A 21 -8.74 -31.94 5.76
C GLY A 21 -7.37 -32.42 5.27
N SER A 22 -6.51 -31.50 4.82
CA SER A 22 -5.14 -31.84 4.38
C SER A 22 -4.23 -32.22 5.55
N LEU A 23 -4.42 -31.58 6.71
CA LEU A 23 -3.51 -31.70 7.86
C LEU A 23 -3.37 -33.14 8.34
N ARG A 24 -4.48 -33.89 8.41
CA ARG A 24 -4.47 -35.29 8.87
C ARG A 24 -3.63 -36.18 7.95
N HIS A 25 -3.83 -36.06 6.63
CA HIS A 25 -3.11 -36.88 5.66
C HIS A 25 -1.62 -36.56 5.68
N LEU A 26 -1.29 -35.28 5.72
CA LEU A 26 0.09 -34.82 5.77
C LEU A 26 0.76 -35.29 7.07
N ALA A 27 0.10 -35.13 8.22
CA ALA A 27 0.60 -35.55 9.52
C ALA A 27 0.87 -37.05 9.59
N ALA A 28 -0.06 -37.88 9.10
CA ALA A 28 0.14 -39.32 9.01
C ALA A 28 1.29 -39.66 8.05
N THR A 29 1.46 -38.89 6.98
CA THR A 29 2.55 -39.09 6.01
C THR A 29 3.91 -38.76 6.63
N PHE A 30 4.00 -37.70 7.42
CA PHE A 30 5.23 -37.34 8.13
C PHE A 30 5.53 -38.31 9.30
N ALA A 31 4.51 -38.66 10.07
CA ALA A 31 4.62 -39.59 11.19
C ALA A 31 5.18 -40.95 10.77
N SER A 32 4.85 -41.43 9.58
CA SER A 32 5.37 -42.71 9.10
C SER A 32 6.84 -42.66 8.64
N ILE A 33 7.46 -41.49 8.54
CA ILE A 33 8.90 -41.37 8.28
C ILE A 33 9.66 -41.37 9.61
N ASP A 34 9.24 -40.50 10.53
CA ASP A 34 9.96 -40.30 11.79
C ASP A 34 9.56 -41.30 12.88
N GLY A 35 8.51 -42.10 12.65
CA GLY A 35 7.93 -43.03 13.62
C GLY A 35 7.21 -42.34 14.79
N ASN A 36 7.00 -41.02 14.69
CA ASN A 36 6.45 -40.20 15.78
C ASN A 36 5.25 -39.39 15.28
N GLU A 37 4.07 -39.72 15.79
CA GLU A 37 2.82 -39.06 15.41
C GLU A 37 2.82 -37.56 15.76
N LEU A 38 3.30 -37.18 16.95
CA LEU A 38 3.32 -35.78 17.38
C LEU A 38 4.21 -34.92 16.49
N LEU A 39 5.39 -35.42 16.12
CA LEU A 39 6.27 -34.73 15.19
C LEU A 39 5.64 -34.63 13.81
N GLY A 40 4.94 -35.68 13.35
CA GLY A 40 4.20 -35.63 12.09
C GLY A 40 3.15 -34.52 12.04
N TRP A 41 2.36 -34.36 13.12
CA TRP A 41 1.41 -33.25 13.25
C TRP A 41 2.11 -31.89 13.27
N LEU A 42 3.22 -31.75 14.01
CA LEU A 42 3.97 -30.50 14.07
C LEU A 42 4.51 -30.09 12.69
N GLN A 43 5.08 -31.03 11.93
CA GLN A 43 5.60 -30.80 10.60
C GLN A 43 4.49 -30.44 9.61
N ALA A 44 3.32 -31.09 9.71
CA ALA A 44 2.17 -30.76 8.89
C ALA A 44 1.62 -29.35 9.15
N VAL A 45 1.49 -28.98 10.42
CA VAL A 45 1.13 -27.61 10.82
C VAL A 45 2.14 -26.60 10.29
N ALA A 46 3.45 -26.91 10.35
CA ALA A 46 4.49 -26.01 9.86
C ALA A 46 4.35 -25.72 8.36
N ILE A 47 4.05 -26.73 7.53
CA ILE A 47 3.84 -26.54 6.09
C ILE A 47 2.61 -25.69 5.80
N ASP A 48 1.48 -26.00 6.45
CA ASP A 48 0.23 -25.28 6.22
C ASP A 48 0.30 -23.84 6.74
N ALA A 49 0.93 -23.61 7.89
CA ALA A 49 1.23 -22.27 8.40
C ALA A 49 2.18 -21.51 7.47
N GLY A 50 3.18 -22.19 6.91
CA GLY A 50 4.09 -21.64 5.90
C GLY A 50 3.35 -21.19 4.64
N LEU A 51 2.51 -22.05 4.06
CA LEU A 51 1.66 -21.73 2.91
C LEU A 51 0.74 -20.54 3.19
N PHE A 52 0.14 -20.50 4.38
CA PHE A 52 -0.68 -19.38 4.80
C PHE A 52 0.12 -18.08 4.90
N ALA A 53 1.33 -18.12 5.47
CA ALA A 53 2.23 -16.97 5.54
C ALA A 53 2.60 -16.47 4.14
N LEU A 54 2.89 -17.35 3.19
CA LEU A 54 3.15 -16.98 1.79
C LEU A 54 1.95 -16.29 1.14
N ALA A 55 0.75 -16.86 1.29
CA ALA A 55 -0.47 -16.27 0.75
C ALA A 55 -0.75 -14.88 1.35
N TYR A 56 -0.53 -14.72 2.65
CA TYR A 56 -0.65 -13.44 3.33
C TYR A 56 0.36 -12.42 2.79
N SER A 57 1.63 -12.80 2.64
CA SER A 57 2.68 -11.94 2.10
C SER A 57 2.43 -11.55 0.64
N ILE A 58 1.77 -12.40 -0.17
CA ILE A 58 1.34 -12.01 -1.54
C ILE A 58 0.37 -10.84 -1.46
N ARG A 59 -0.62 -10.91 -0.58
CA ARG A 59 -1.60 -9.82 -0.38
C ARG A 59 -0.90 -8.54 0.05
N GLN A 60 0.02 -8.64 1.01
CA GLN A 60 0.78 -7.49 1.51
C GLN A 60 1.65 -6.86 0.42
N ARG A 61 2.42 -7.66 -0.32
CA ARG A 61 3.27 -7.18 -1.43
C ARG A 61 2.44 -6.59 -2.57
N LYS A 62 1.28 -7.16 -2.89
CA LYS A 62 0.37 -6.61 -3.91
C LYS A 62 -0.17 -5.24 -3.50
N ALA A 63 -0.53 -5.06 -2.22
CA ALA A 63 -0.93 -3.75 -1.69
C ALA A 63 0.21 -2.73 -1.78
N ALA A 64 1.46 -3.17 -1.55
CA ALA A 64 2.66 -2.36 -1.68
C ALA A 64 3.20 -2.22 -3.13
N ARG A 65 2.48 -2.73 -4.15
CA ARG A 65 2.91 -2.75 -5.57
C ARG A 65 4.29 -3.39 -5.80
N ARG A 66 4.66 -4.38 -4.98
CA ARG A 66 5.91 -5.15 -5.09
C ARG A 66 5.75 -6.41 -5.94
N SER A 67 6.86 -6.96 -6.40
CA SER A 67 6.88 -8.27 -7.08
C SER A 67 6.41 -9.39 -6.15
N THR A 68 5.50 -10.21 -6.65
CA THR A 68 4.99 -11.41 -5.97
C THR A 68 5.48 -12.70 -6.62
N LYS A 69 6.33 -12.62 -7.66
CA LYS A 69 6.79 -13.80 -8.42
C LYS A 69 7.50 -14.85 -7.55
N PRO A 70 8.45 -14.48 -6.66
CA PRO A 70 9.11 -15.47 -5.81
C PRO A 70 8.11 -16.14 -4.87
N LEU A 71 7.16 -15.38 -4.31
CA LEU A 71 6.13 -15.91 -3.42
C LEU A 71 5.24 -16.95 -4.12
N TRP A 72 4.86 -16.69 -5.37
CA TRP A 72 4.11 -17.66 -6.16
C TRP A 72 4.92 -18.93 -6.44
N PHE A 73 6.23 -18.82 -6.67
CA PHE A 73 7.09 -19.99 -6.77
C PHE A 73 7.07 -20.82 -5.47
N GLY A 74 7.20 -20.17 -4.30
CA GLY A 74 7.09 -20.85 -3.01
C GLY A 74 5.73 -21.52 -2.82
N VAL A 75 4.62 -20.82 -3.11
CA VAL A 75 3.26 -21.38 -3.05
C VAL A 75 3.13 -22.60 -3.94
N THR A 76 3.57 -22.54 -5.20
CA THR A 76 3.54 -23.68 -6.12
C THR A 76 4.36 -24.86 -5.59
N LEU A 77 5.57 -24.61 -5.10
CA LEU A 77 6.45 -25.65 -4.57
C LEU A 77 5.82 -26.38 -3.36
N PHE A 78 5.38 -25.63 -2.35
CA PHE A 78 4.80 -26.23 -1.13
C PHE A 78 3.41 -26.83 -1.38
N SER A 79 2.64 -26.29 -2.33
CA SER A 79 1.40 -26.92 -2.77
C SER A 79 1.68 -28.26 -3.45
N GLY A 80 2.72 -28.34 -4.28
CA GLY A 80 3.18 -29.61 -4.88
C GLY A 80 3.57 -30.64 -3.83
N ILE A 81 4.30 -30.23 -2.78
CA ILE A 81 4.66 -31.10 -1.65
C ILE A 81 3.40 -31.56 -0.89
N SER A 82 2.42 -30.67 -0.69
CA SER A 82 1.16 -31.01 -0.04
C SER A 82 0.34 -32.01 -0.86
N ILE A 83 0.24 -31.81 -2.18
CA ILE A 83 -0.38 -32.75 -3.12
C ILE A 83 0.33 -34.11 -3.06
N TYR A 84 1.66 -34.11 -3.07
CA TYR A 84 2.47 -35.32 -2.99
C TYR A 84 2.23 -36.10 -1.69
N GLY A 85 2.17 -35.41 -0.54
CA GLY A 85 1.86 -36.02 0.76
C GLY A 85 0.47 -36.63 0.79
N ASN A 86 -0.54 -35.90 0.31
CA ASN A 86 -1.92 -36.39 0.21
C ASN A 86 -2.04 -37.60 -0.72
N LEU A 87 -1.37 -37.57 -1.88
CA LEU A 87 -1.33 -38.69 -2.82
C LEU A 87 -0.69 -39.92 -2.20
N SER A 88 0.44 -39.74 -1.50
CA SER A 88 1.14 -40.82 -0.79
C SER A 88 0.24 -41.46 0.26
N TYR A 89 -0.45 -40.64 1.07
CA TYR A 89 -1.41 -41.14 2.04
C TYR A 89 -2.56 -41.93 1.38
N GLY A 90 -3.16 -41.37 0.33
CA GLY A 90 -4.28 -42.00 -0.39
C GLY A 90 -3.90 -43.35 -1.00
N LEU A 91 -2.76 -43.41 -1.70
CA LEU A 91 -2.29 -44.66 -2.31
C LEU A 91 -1.95 -45.73 -1.28
N LEU A 92 -1.36 -45.34 -0.14
CA LEU A 92 -1.07 -46.28 0.94
C LEU A 92 -2.36 -46.80 1.58
N ALA A 93 -3.36 -45.93 1.77
CA ALA A 93 -4.65 -46.30 2.34
C ALA A 93 -5.47 -47.20 1.40
N GLU A 94 -5.40 -46.98 0.09
CA GLU A 94 -6.15 -47.74 -0.91
C GLU A 94 -5.48 -49.08 -1.26
N ASN A 95 -4.17 -49.07 -1.52
CA ASN A 95 -3.44 -50.24 -2.05
C ASN A 95 -2.61 -50.98 -1.00
N GLY A 96 -2.54 -50.49 0.23
CA GLY A 96 -1.68 -51.02 1.30
C GLY A 96 -0.17 -50.87 1.05
N THR A 97 0.23 -50.40 -0.13
CA THR A 97 1.62 -50.25 -0.55
C THR A 97 1.79 -48.99 -1.41
N LEU A 98 3.01 -48.47 -1.46
CA LEU A 98 3.35 -47.31 -2.30
C LEU A 98 4.05 -47.76 -3.58
N PRO A 99 3.75 -47.13 -4.73
CA PRO A 99 4.59 -47.26 -5.92
C PRO A 99 6.06 -46.99 -5.60
N ALA A 100 6.98 -47.73 -6.20
CA ALA A 100 8.41 -47.68 -5.88
C ALA A 100 8.98 -46.25 -5.96
N TRP A 101 8.58 -45.47 -6.95
CA TRP A 101 9.04 -44.09 -7.10
C TRP A 101 8.60 -43.18 -5.94
N ILE A 102 7.39 -43.38 -5.39
CA ILE A 102 6.92 -42.66 -4.19
C ILE A 102 7.65 -43.17 -2.96
N ALA A 103 7.71 -44.49 -2.78
CA ALA A 103 8.37 -45.11 -1.62
C ALA A 103 9.83 -44.61 -1.47
N VAL A 104 10.55 -44.51 -2.59
CA VAL A 104 11.95 -44.04 -2.62
C VAL A 104 12.03 -42.52 -2.45
N SER A 105 11.22 -41.72 -3.14
CA SER A 105 11.36 -40.25 -3.11
C SER A 105 10.76 -39.59 -1.88
N ARG A 106 9.76 -40.20 -1.25
CA ARG A 106 9.01 -39.68 -0.10
C ARG A 106 9.89 -39.20 1.06
N PRO A 107 10.85 -39.97 1.59
CA PRO A 107 11.70 -39.49 2.69
C PRO A 107 12.50 -38.25 2.31
N TYR A 108 13.03 -38.18 1.08
CA TYR A 108 13.83 -37.04 0.64
C TYR A 108 13.00 -35.77 0.43
N ILE A 109 11.82 -35.90 -0.20
CA ILE A 109 10.92 -34.76 -0.45
C ILE A 109 10.45 -34.17 0.88
N LEU A 110 10.06 -35.02 1.83
CA LEU A 110 9.50 -34.59 3.12
C LEU A 110 10.59 -34.11 4.09
N ALA A 111 11.77 -34.73 4.12
CA ALA A 111 12.89 -34.21 4.89
C ALA A 111 13.40 -32.86 4.35
N GLY A 112 13.41 -32.69 3.02
CA GLY A 112 13.85 -31.46 2.37
C GLY A 112 12.83 -30.32 2.47
N SER A 113 11.54 -30.60 2.66
CA SER A 113 10.50 -29.57 2.61
C SER A 113 10.64 -28.52 3.71
N LEU A 114 10.96 -28.93 4.94
CA LEU A 114 11.05 -28.00 6.07
C LEU A 114 12.27 -27.08 6.00
N PRO A 115 13.51 -27.55 5.74
CA PRO A 115 14.65 -26.67 5.52
C PRO A 115 14.41 -25.66 4.39
N VAL A 116 13.82 -26.10 3.27
CA VAL A 116 13.50 -25.21 2.14
C VAL A 116 12.45 -24.17 2.57
N LEU A 117 11.45 -24.56 3.35
CA LEU A 117 10.46 -23.63 3.90
C LEU A 117 11.09 -22.60 4.83
N VAL A 118 11.99 -23.02 5.72
CA VAL A 118 12.70 -22.13 6.63
C VAL A 118 13.51 -21.10 5.85
N LEU A 119 14.31 -21.53 4.86
CA LEU A 119 15.07 -20.62 4.01
C LEU A 119 14.17 -19.61 3.30
N PHE A 120 13.05 -20.10 2.76
CA PHE A 120 12.10 -19.25 2.05
C PHE A 120 11.45 -18.21 2.96
N LEU A 121 11.04 -18.60 4.16
CA LEU A 121 10.45 -17.69 5.15
C LEU A 121 11.49 -16.71 5.72
N SER A 122 12.74 -17.15 5.92
CA SER A 122 13.84 -16.27 6.34
C SER A 122 14.13 -15.19 5.30
N GLU A 123 14.20 -15.56 4.02
CA GLU A 123 14.41 -14.61 2.93
C GLU A 123 13.25 -13.61 2.84
N LEU A 124 12.01 -14.11 2.97
CA LEU A 124 10.81 -13.29 2.98
C LEU A 124 10.80 -12.26 4.13
N LEU A 125 11.17 -12.70 5.35
CA LEU A 125 11.28 -11.83 6.51
C LEU A 125 12.40 -10.78 6.34
N SER A 126 13.52 -11.16 5.74
CA SER A 126 14.64 -10.26 5.44
C SER A 126 14.20 -9.16 4.45
N ASP A 127 13.62 -9.56 3.33
CA ASP A 127 13.08 -8.68 2.28
C ASP A 127 12.10 -7.64 2.84
N ASP A 128 11.21 -8.07 3.74
CA ASP A 128 10.18 -7.19 4.31
C ASP A 128 10.78 -6.18 5.29
N ARG A 129 11.78 -6.57 6.08
CA ARG A 129 12.53 -5.65 6.95
C ARG A 129 13.33 -4.63 6.15
N GLN A 130 14.01 -5.05 5.09
CA GLN A 130 14.77 -4.15 4.22
C GLN A 130 13.86 -3.11 3.58
N HIS A 131 12.70 -3.53 3.07
CA HIS A 131 11.73 -2.61 2.48
C HIS A 131 11.15 -1.62 3.49
N ALA A 132 10.86 -2.06 4.72
CA ALA A 132 10.42 -1.16 5.78
C ALA A 132 11.49 -0.11 6.12
N ALA A 133 12.76 -0.54 6.17
CA ALA A 133 13.89 0.37 6.39
C ALA A 133 14.05 1.38 5.23
N GLU A 134 13.89 0.96 3.98
CA GLU A 134 13.93 1.86 2.83
C GLU A 134 12.83 2.93 2.88
N ILE A 135 11.59 2.55 3.25
CA ILE A 135 10.49 3.51 3.41
C ILE A 135 10.86 4.52 4.49
N ALA A 136 11.29 4.06 5.67
CA ALA A 136 11.68 4.92 6.78
C ALA A 136 12.81 5.88 6.39
N GLN A 137 13.82 5.41 5.64
CA GLN A 137 14.90 6.26 5.14
C GLN A 137 14.40 7.30 4.12
N ARG A 138 13.49 6.93 3.21
CA ARG A 138 12.91 7.86 2.23
C ARG A 138 12.09 8.95 2.93
N GLU A 139 11.33 8.59 3.96
CA GLU A 139 10.57 9.53 4.78
C GLU A 139 11.48 10.46 5.58
N ALA A 140 12.52 9.91 6.22
CA ALA A 140 13.53 10.70 6.93
C ALA A 140 14.25 11.68 6.00
N ARG A 141 14.64 11.26 4.79
CA ARG A 141 15.26 12.14 3.78
C ARG A 141 14.31 13.24 3.32
N LYS A 142 13.02 12.96 3.14
CA LYS A 142 12.01 13.96 2.78
C LYS A 142 11.80 14.96 3.92
N ALA A 143 11.73 14.50 5.17
CA ALA A 143 11.60 15.33 6.35
C ALA A 143 12.82 16.25 6.52
N ALA A 144 14.04 15.71 6.37
CA ALA A 144 15.27 16.48 6.43
C ALA A 144 15.33 17.56 5.34
N LYS A 145 15.01 17.22 4.09
CA LYS A 145 14.94 18.21 2.99
C LYS A 145 13.91 19.31 3.25
N LYS A 146 12.76 18.95 3.83
CA LYS A 146 11.74 19.94 4.19
C LYS A 146 12.24 20.86 5.31
N ALA A 147 12.83 20.30 6.36
CA ALA A 147 13.40 21.08 7.46
C ALA A 147 14.52 22.03 7.00
N GLU A 148 15.38 21.58 6.07
CA GLU A 148 16.41 22.41 5.45
C GLU A 148 15.82 23.53 4.57
N SER A 149 14.77 23.23 3.81
CA SER A 149 14.05 24.26 3.04
C SER A 149 13.39 25.29 3.94
N ASP A 150 12.76 24.86 5.04
CA ASP A 150 12.06 25.72 5.99
C ASP A 150 13.05 26.59 6.79
N SER A 151 14.27 26.11 7.06
CA SER A 151 15.30 26.86 7.80
C SER A 151 16.06 27.88 6.94
N LYS A 152 16.07 27.72 5.60
CA LYS A 152 16.80 28.60 4.68
C LYS A 152 16.03 29.87 4.28
N PHE A 153 14.72 29.93 4.51
CA PHE A 153 13.86 31.07 4.16
C PHE A 153 12.94 31.66 5.28
N PRO A 154 13.20 31.55 6.60
CA PRO A 154 12.26 32.09 7.60
C PRO A 154 12.15 33.62 7.54
N ALA A 155 13.29 34.32 7.48
CA ALA A 155 13.32 35.79 7.51
C ALA A 155 12.85 36.41 6.18
N ASP A 156 13.21 35.80 5.05
CA ASP A 156 12.83 36.32 3.72
C ASP A 156 11.35 36.10 3.39
N LEU A 157 10.71 35.05 3.93
CA LEU A 157 9.28 34.80 3.69
C LEU A 157 8.39 35.80 4.44
N GLU A 158 8.71 36.15 5.68
CA GLU A 158 7.94 37.18 6.41
C GLU A 158 8.08 38.55 5.75
N VAL A 159 9.30 38.94 5.34
CA VAL A 159 9.55 40.20 4.62
C VAL A 159 8.87 40.18 3.24
N ALA A 160 8.95 39.08 2.49
CA ALA A 160 8.30 38.96 1.18
C ALA A 160 6.77 38.95 1.28
N ASN A 161 6.20 38.30 2.30
CA ASN A 161 4.76 38.31 2.55
C ASN A 161 4.30 39.71 2.96
N ALA A 162 5.00 40.38 3.88
CA ALA A 162 4.72 41.76 4.26
C ALA A 162 4.75 42.71 3.05
N ALA A 163 5.77 42.59 2.19
CA ALA A 163 5.86 43.37 0.95
C ALA A 163 4.73 43.06 -0.05
N ARG A 164 4.27 41.81 -0.13
CA ARG A 164 3.11 41.42 -0.96
C ARG A 164 1.81 42.00 -0.43
N PHE A 165 1.59 41.98 0.89
CA PHE A 165 0.41 42.58 1.51
C PHE A 165 0.41 44.11 1.34
N ALA A 166 1.54 44.78 1.55
CA ALA A 166 1.68 46.21 1.32
C ALA A 166 1.39 46.60 -0.14
N ASN A 167 1.93 45.86 -1.11
CA ASN A 167 1.64 46.07 -2.53
C ASN A 167 0.16 45.81 -2.89
N LYS A 168 -0.48 44.79 -2.27
CA LYS A 168 -1.91 44.51 -2.45
C LYS A 168 -2.74 45.71 -2.00
N GLU A 169 -2.46 46.25 -0.82
CA GLU A 169 -3.22 47.40 -0.28
C GLU A 169 -2.95 48.70 -1.04
N ALA A 170 -1.71 48.98 -1.44
CA ALA A 170 -1.41 50.14 -2.28
C ALA A 170 -2.18 50.10 -3.61
N LYS A 171 -2.27 48.92 -4.26
CA LYS A 171 -3.04 48.75 -5.49
C LYS A 171 -4.56 48.87 -5.30
N LYS A 172 -5.09 48.46 -4.14
CA LYS A 172 -6.50 48.67 -3.78
C LYS A 172 -6.83 50.14 -3.56
N GLN A 173 -5.99 50.86 -2.82
CA GLN A 173 -6.15 52.30 -2.60
C GLN A 173 -6.14 53.03 -3.94
N ARG A 174 -5.18 52.69 -4.82
CA ARG A 174 -5.13 53.26 -6.17
C ARG A 174 -6.35 52.93 -7.02
N LEU A 175 -6.92 51.73 -6.87
CA LEU A 175 -8.20 51.38 -7.51
C LEU A 175 -9.34 52.27 -7.00
N ALA A 176 -9.43 52.49 -5.68
CA ALA A 176 -10.47 53.34 -5.09
C ALA A 176 -10.38 54.80 -5.58
N GLU A 177 -9.17 55.35 -5.68
CA GLU A 177 -8.93 56.68 -6.25
C GLU A 177 -9.38 56.77 -7.72
N LEU A 178 -9.02 55.76 -8.53
CA LEU A 178 -9.42 55.69 -9.94
C LEU A 178 -10.94 55.61 -10.10
N TYR A 179 -11.63 54.93 -9.17
CA TYR A 179 -13.09 54.87 -9.14
C TYR A 179 -13.74 56.23 -8.84
N GLN A 180 -13.14 57.04 -7.97
CA GLN A 180 -13.62 58.39 -7.67
C GLN A 180 -13.38 59.35 -8.85
N GLN A 181 -12.22 59.24 -9.50
CA GLN A 181 -11.85 60.10 -10.62
C GLN A 181 -12.57 59.74 -11.92
N TRP A 182 -12.88 58.46 -12.12
CA TRP A 182 -13.49 57.98 -13.36
C TRP A 182 -14.54 56.88 -13.12
N PRO A 183 -15.71 57.21 -12.55
CA PRO A 183 -16.71 56.21 -12.14
C PRO A 183 -17.30 55.35 -13.27
N GLY A 184 -17.10 55.73 -14.54
CA GLY A 184 -17.57 54.99 -15.72
C GLY A 184 -16.58 54.00 -16.32
N GLY A 185 -15.35 53.89 -15.79
CA GLY A 185 -14.31 53.02 -16.33
C GLY A 185 -14.65 51.53 -16.28
N THR A 186 -14.14 50.77 -17.24
CA THR A 186 -14.34 49.31 -17.30
C THR A 186 -13.26 48.55 -16.55
N VAL A 187 -13.59 47.32 -16.13
CA VAL A 187 -12.64 46.41 -15.44
C VAL A 187 -11.34 46.21 -16.24
N THR A 188 -11.43 46.19 -17.57
CA THR A 188 -10.27 46.02 -18.45
C THR A 188 -9.35 47.24 -18.43
N GLU A 189 -9.92 48.45 -18.35
CA GLU A 189 -9.16 49.70 -18.30
C GLU A 189 -8.47 49.87 -16.95
N TYR A 190 -9.18 49.58 -15.84
CA TYR A 190 -8.57 49.56 -14.51
C TYR A 190 -7.47 48.51 -14.38
N ALA A 191 -7.65 47.33 -14.96
CA ALA A 191 -6.64 46.27 -14.97
C ALA A 191 -5.36 46.73 -15.70
N LYS A 192 -5.51 47.44 -16.82
CA LYS A 192 -4.39 48.00 -17.58
C LYS A 192 -3.65 49.10 -16.80
N LEU A 193 -4.39 50.00 -16.14
CA LEU A 193 -3.81 51.10 -15.36
C LEU A 193 -3.08 50.63 -14.09
N LEU A 194 -3.57 49.55 -13.46
CA LEU A 194 -2.96 48.98 -12.25
C LEU A 194 -1.90 47.90 -12.54
N GLY A 195 -1.73 47.51 -13.79
CA GLY A 195 -0.81 46.43 -14.20
C GLY A 195 -1.14 45.09 -13.54
N VAL A 196 -2.42 44.75 -13.43
CA VAL A 196 -2.91 43.51 -12.81
C VAL A 196 -3.95 42.81 -13.69
N SER A 197 -4.27 41.56 -13.36
CA SER A 197 -5.30 40.82 -14.10
C SER A 197 -6.71 41.37 -13.84
N ARG A 198 -7.63 41.17 -14.81
CA ARG A 198 -9.06 41.51 -14.64
C ARG A 198 -9.71 40.81 -13.45
N ALA A 199 -9.29 39.59 -13.14
CA ALA A 199 -9.78 38.83 -11.98
C ALA A 199 -9.34 39.50 -10.67
N THR A 200 -8.10 39.99 -10.61
CA THR A 200 -7.56 40.72 -9.45
C THR A 200 -8.33 42.00 -9.19
N VAL A 201 -8.68 42.77 -10.24
CA VAL A 201 -9.50 43.99 -10.11
C VAL A 201 -10.89 43.68 -9.55
N ARG A 202 -11.56 42.62 -10.01
CA ARG A 202 -12.86 42.20 -9.47
C ARG A 202 -12.78 41.82 -7.99
N ASN A 203 -11.73 41.09 -7.60
CA ASN A 203 -11.51 40.75 -6.21
C ASN A 203 -11.27 42.00 -5.36
N TYR A 204 -10.43 42.94 -5.81
CA TYR A 204 -10.20 44.19 -5.08
C TYR A 204 -11.46 45.04 -4.96
N ALA A 205 -12.24 45.18 -6.03
CA ALA A 205 -13.50 45.90 -6.00
C ALA A 205 -14.54 45.23 -5.08
N SER A 206 -14.62 43.89 -5.08
CA SER A 206 -15.47 43.15 -4.15
C SER A 206 -15.02 43.34 -2.70
N GLU A 207 -13.71 43.32 -2.43
CA GLU A 207 -13.15 43.58 -1.10
C GLU A 207 -13.39 45.03 -0.64
N LEU A 208 -13.51 45.99 -1.58
CA LEU A 208 -13.81 47.41 -1.31
C LEU A 208 -15.32 47.73 -1.32
N GLY A 209 -16.20 46.77 -1.60
CA GLY A 209 -17.64 46.99 -1.69
C GLY A 209 -18.09 47.80 -2.93
N LEU A 210 -17.28 47.86 -3.99
CA LEU A 210 -17.58 48.59 -5.22
C LEU A 210 -18.40 47.71 -6.18
N ALA A 211 -19.58 48.17 -6.60
CA ALA A 211 -20.51 47.40 -7.44
C ALA A 211 -20.11 47.35 -8.93
N ILE A 212 -19.41 46.29 -9.34
CA ILE A 212 -19.07 46.08 -10.76
C ILE A 212 -20.24 45.37 -11.47
N GLY A 213 -20.90 46.05 -12.42
CA GLY A 213 -21.96 45.45 -13.23
C GLY A 213 -21.44 44.40 -14.22
N THR A 214 -22.27 43.39 -14.49
CA THR A 214 -21.97 42.20 -15.30
C THR A 214 -21.58 42.47 -16.76
N ASN A 215 -21.86 43.67 -17.30
CA ASN A 215 -21.41 44.12 -18.62
C ASN A 215 -20.07 44.89 -18.62
N GLY A 216 -19.33 44.88 -17.51
CA GLY A 216 -18.06 45.60 -17.39
C GLY A 216 -18.23 47.11 -17.16
N LYS A 217 -19.46 47.61 -16.99
CA LYS A 217 -19.75 48.97 -16.49
C LYS A 217 -20.33 48.90 -15.08
N VAL A 218 -19.89 49.82 -14.23
CA VAL A 218 -20.29 49.97 -12.82
C VAL A 218 -21.73 50.49 -12.77
N LYS A 219 -22.59 49.87 -11.96
CA LYS A 219 -23.91 50.41 -11.61
C LYS A 219 -23.77 51.20 -10.31
N GLN A 220 -24.33 52.41 -10.28
CA GLN A 220 -24.55 53.17 -9.05
C GLN A 220 -25.50 52.41 -8.13
#